data_AF-A0A382L6V7-F1
#
_entry.id   AF-A0A382L6V7-F1
#
_cell.length_a   1.000
_cell.length_b   1.000
_cell.length_c   1.000
_cell.angle_alpha   90.00
_cell.angle_beta   90.00
_cell.angle_gamma   90.00
#
_symmetry.space_group_name_H-M   'P 1'
#
loop_
_entity.id
_entity.type
_entity.pdbx_description
1 polymer ?
#
loop_
_entity_poly.entity_id
_entity_poly.type
_entity_poly.pdbx_seq_one_letter_code
_entity_poly.pdbx_strand_id
1 'polypeptide(L)' 'GEYSFIGSGAIVTKDVPDHALVVGNPGKSIGWVNKKGHKLKFDENGISLCGNYKLTDGTLKKC' A
#
# COMPACT_ATOMS: atom_id res chain seq x y z
N GLY A 1 -0.39 -4.86 8.45
CA GLY A 1 0.96 -5.34 8.12
C GLY A 1 1.99 -4.33 8.56
N GLU A 2 3.26 -4.60 8.30
CA GLU A 2 4.35 -3.64 8.53
C GLU A 2 4.23 -2.43 7.60
N TYR A 3 4.49 -1.23 8.13
CA TYR A 3 4.43 0.05 7.40
C TYR A 3 3.10 0.30 6.66
N SER A 4 2.01 -0.40 7.00
CA SER A 4 0.69 -0.10 6.46
C SER A 4 0.20 1.25 6.98
N PHE A 5 -0.49 2.00 6.14
CA PHE A 5 -0.96 3.34 6.44
C PHE A 5 -2.49 3.37 6.44
N ILE A 6 -3.06 3.61 7.62
CA ILE A 6 -4.51 3.66 7.82
C ILE A 6 -4.93 5.12 7.92
N GLY A 7 -5.81 5.55 7.02
CA GLY A 7 -6.38 6.89 7.04
C GLY A 7 -7.21 7.11 8.30
N SER A 8 -7.19 8.35 8.81
CA SER A 8 -8.00 8.73 9.96
C SER A 8 -9.49 8.45 9.71
N GLY A 9 -10.16 7.87 10.72
CA GLY A 9 -11.57 7.48 10.64
C GLY A 9 -11.85 6.24 9.80
N ALA A 10 -10.82 5.48 9.38
CA ALA A 10 -11.03 4.22 8.68
C ALA A 10 -11.42 3.09 9.64
N ILE A 11 -12.36 2.23 9.22
CA ILE A 11 -12.74 1.02 9.97
C ILE A 11 -12.21 -0.21 9.23
N VAL A 12 -11.17 -0.82 9.79
CA VAL A 12 -10.53 -2.01 9.21
C VAL A 12 -11.23 -3.26 9.71
N THR A 13 -11.85 -4.01 8.81
CA THR A 13 -12.59 -5.25 9.12
C THR A 13 -11.90 -6.52 8.61
N LYS A 14 -10.75 -6.39 7.94
CA LYS A 14 -9.97 -7.47 7.34
C LYS A 14 -8.49 -7.20 7.51
N ASP A 15 -7.67 -8.24 7.35
CA ASP A 15 -6.22 -8.10 7.39
C ASP A 15 -5.71 -7.14 6.31
N VAL A 16 -4.73 -6.32 6.71
CA VAL A 16 -4.14 -5.29 5.87
C VAL A 16 -2.72 -5.72 5.49
N PRO A 17 -2.40 -5.86 4.20
CA PRO A 17 -1.04 -6.17 3.74
C PRO A 17 -0.02 -5.12 4.15
N ASP A 18 1.25 -5.51 4.17
CA ASP A 18 2.36 -4.60 4.46
C ASP A 18 2.39 -3.44 3.47
N HIS A 19 2.68 -2.22 3.89
CA HIS A 19 2.69 -1.04 3.02
C HIS A 19 1.35 -0.67 2.37
N ALA A 20 0.24 -1.35 2.68
CA ALA A 20 -1.07 -1.00 2.09
C ALA A 20 -1.60 0.33 2.65
N LEU A 21 -2.22 1.13 1.79
CA LEU A 21 -2.92 2.36 2.15
C LEU A 21 -4.42 2.09 2.22
N VAL A 22 -5.00 2.17 3.41
CA VAL A 22 -6.43 1.87 3.65
C VAL A 22 -7.15 3.12 4.13
N VAL A 23 -8.31 3.42 3.55
CA VAL A 23 -9.14 4.57 3.95
C VAL A 23 -10.62 4.23 3.92
N GLY A 24 -11.43 4.99 4.66
CA GLY A 24 -12.89 4.95 4.62
C GLY A 24 -13.55 3.96 5.59
N ASN A 25 -14.88 3.96 5.59
CA ASN A 25 -15.70 3.06 6.38
C ASN A 25 -16.78 2.40 5.49
N PRO A 26 -16.74 1.08 5.27
CA PRO A 26 -15.67 0.16 5.68
C PRO A 26 -14.36 0.45 4.94
N GLY A 27 -13.23 0.21 5.60
CA GLY A 27 -11.89 0.51 5.11
C GLY A 27 -11.55 -0.28 3.85
N LYS A 28 -11.11 0.43 2.80
CA LYS A 28 -10.69 -0.17 1.52
C LYS A 28 -9.24 0.18 1.22
N SER A 29 -8.49 -0.78 0.71
CA SER A 29 -7.13 -0.58 0.21
C SER A 29 -7.17 0.19 -1.12
N ILE A 30 -6.64 1.42 -1.13
CA ILE A 30 -6.63 2.30 -2.30
C ILE A 30 -5.25 2.41 -2.97
N GLY A 31 -4.27 1.65 -2.47
CA GLY A 31 -2.92 1.60 -3.04
C GLY A 31 -1.87 1.21 -2.00
N TRP A 32 -0.63 1.61 -2.27
CA TRP A 32 0.54 1.29 -1.46
C TRP A 32 1.32 2.54 -1.10
N VAL A 33 2.04 2.49 0.01
CA VAL A 33 2.93 3.57 0.48
C VAL A 33 4.34 3.06 0.71
N ASN A 34 5.32 3.94 0.58
CA ASN A 34 6.68 3.63 1.01
C ASN A 34 6.82 3.74 2.55
N LYS A 35 7.99 3.38 3.09
CA LYS A 35 8.30 3.55 4.53
C LYS A 35 8.19 4.98 5.05
N LYS A 36 8.21 5.98 4.18
CA LYS A 36 8.07 7.41 4.52
C LYS A 36 6.60 7.88 4.49
N GLY A 37 5.65 7.00 4.15
CA GLY A 37 4.22 7.35 4.04
C GLY A 37 3.82 8.00 2.71
N HIS A 38 4.70 8.06 1.71
CA HIS A 38 4.35 8.59 0.39
C HIS A 38 3.67 7.51 -0.46
N LYS A 39 2.56 7.87 -1.11
CA LYS A 39 1.83 6.99 -2.04
C LYS A 39 2.73 6.58 -3.20
N LEU A 40 2.89 5.27 -3.39
CA LEU A 40 3.60 4.69 -4.52
C LEU A 40 2.71 4.72 -5.76
N LYS A 41 3.30 5.10 -6.89
CA LYS A 41 2.73 4.96 -8.22
C LYS A 41 3.51 3.86 -8.94
N PHE A 42 2.78 2.94 -9.57
CA PHE A 42 3.35 1.84 -10.33
C PHE A 42 3.20 2.13 -11.81
N ASP A 43 4.21 1.73 -12.57
CA ASP A 43 4.19 1.73 -14.03
C ASP A 43 3.50 0.45 -14.56
N GLU A 44 3.30 0.34 -15.87
CA GLU A 44 2.67 -0.82 -16.54
C GLU A 44 3.38 -2.14 -16.19
N ASN A 45 4.68 -2.09 -15.88
CA ASN A 45 5.50 -3.23 -15.48
C ASN A 45 5.37 -3.62 -13.98
N GLY A 46 4.53 -2.93 -13.21
CA GLY A 46 4.35 -3.16 -11.76
C GLY A 46 5.52 -2.68 -10.89
N ILE A 47 6.40 -1.84 -11.45
CA ILE A 47 7.54 -1.24 -10.76
C ILE A 47 7.15 0.14 -10.28
N SER A 48 7.49 0.48 -9.04
CA SER A 48 7.30 1.83 -8.52
C SER A 48 8.15 2.85 -9.28
N LEU A 49 7.66 4.07 -9.47
CA LEU A 49 8.43 5.15 -10.13
C LEU A 49 9.80 5.43 -9.47
N CYS A 50 9.92 5.13 -8.17
CA CYS A 50 11.18 5.26 -7.45
C CYS A 50 12.14 4.07 -7.65
N GLY A 51 11.76 3.03 -8.39
CA GLY A 51 12.56 1.83 -8.69
C GLY A 51 12.78 0.86 -7.52
N ASN A 52 12.38 1.22 -6.30
CA ASN A 52 12.72 0.47 -5.08
C ASN A 52 11.68 -0.60 -4.68
N TYR A 53 10.48 -0.54 -5.23
CA TYR A 53 9.38 -1.45 -4.90
C TYR A 53 8.78 -2.05 -6.18
N LYS A 54 8.43 -3.33 -6.11
CA LYS A 54 7.75 -4.11 -7.14
C LYS A 54 6.50 -4.74 -6.55
N LEU A 55 5.39 -4.60 -7.27
CA LEU A 55 4.13 -5.26 -6.91
C LEU A 55 4.13 -6.67 -7.52
N THR A 56 3.94 -7.71 -6.71
CA THR A 56 3.87 -9.11 -7.17
C THR A 56 2.69 -9.77 -6.48
N ASP A 57 1.73 -10.27 -7.26
CA ASP A 57 0.53 -10.99 -6.78
C ASP A 57 -0.18 -10.31 -5.60
N GLY A 58 -0.35 -8.99 -5.67
CA GLY A 58 -1.04 -8.21 -4.64
C GLY A 58 -0.24 -7.97 -3.36
N THR A 59 1.07 -8.27 -3.34
CA THR A 59 1.98 -7.96 -2.24
C THR A 59 3.11 -7.04 -2.73
N LEU A 60 3.45 -6.03 -1.94
CA LEU A 60 4.55 -5.14 -2.24
C LEU A 60 5.87 -5.76 -1.77
N LYS A 61 6.78 -6.05 -2.70
CA LYS A 61 8.16 -6.44 -2.38
C LYS A 61 9.11 -5.29 -2.64
N LYS A 62 10.06 -5.09 -1.74
CA LYS A 62 11.21 -4.22 -1.99
C LYS A 62 12.17 -4.96 -2.92
N CYS A 63 12.65 -4.29 -3.97
CA CYS A 63 13.73 -4.81 -4.82
C CYS A 63 15.06 -4.80 -4.08
#